data_AF-A0AAE1BRW7-F1
#
_entry.id   AF-A0AAE1BRW7-F1
#
_cell.length_a   1.000
_cell.length_b   1.000
_cell.length_c   1.000
_cell.angle_alpha   90.00
_cell.angle_beta   90.00
_cell.angle_gamma   90.00
#
_symmetry.space_group_name_H-M   'P 1'
#
loop_
_entity.id
_entity.type
_entity.pdbx_description
1 polymer ?
#
loop_
_entity_poly.entity_id
_entity_poly.type
_entity_poly.pdbx_seq_one_letter_code
_entity_poly.pdbx_strand_id
1 'polypeptide(L)'
;MHSFLPLFYEQSATPAIIKHGMDVLRQAVEFLNPGQIPVTTFDQPLFALAKCIQWKWPDTHDEKVYVVMVGGVHTEMVLWNILGDVLDGCGWTTALTEAGVASHGTAIIHI
;
A
#
# COMPACT_ATOMS: atom_id res chain seq x y z
N MET A 1 14.54 5.28 15.60
CA MET A 1 15.36 4.73 14.50
C MET A 1 14.89 3.30 14.24
N HIS A 2 13.86 3.13 13.40
CA HIS A 2 13.38 1.81 13.00
C HIS A 2 14.10 1.41 11.72
N SER A 3 15.13 0.57 11.84
CA SER A 3 15.71 -0.09 10.67
C SER A 3 14.79 -1.22 10.24
N PHE A 4 13.93 -0.95 9.26
CA PHE A 4 13.45 -2.01 8.39
C PHE A 4 14.67 -2.64 7.70
N LEU A 5 14.73 -3.96 7.66
CA LEU A 5 15.79 -4.74 7.01
C LEU A 5 16.20 -4.09 5.68
N PRO A 6 17.47 -3.64 5.49
CA PRO A 6 17.88 -3.11 4.20
C PRO A 6 18.16 -4.31 3.30
N LEU A 7 17.11 -4.86 2.68
CA LEU A 7 17.29 -5.81 1.59
C LEU A 7 17.87 -5.14 0.33
N PHE A 8 17.83 -3.81 0.26
CA PHE A 8 18.35 -3.02 -0.85
C PHE A 8 19.19 -1.84 -0.35
N TYR A 9 20.42 -1.74 -0.84
CA TYR A 9 21.31 -0.58 -0.65
C TYR A 9 20.91 0.61 -1.53
N GLU A 10 20.08 0.37 -2.56
CA GLU A 10 19.57 1.37 -3.49
C GLU A 10 18.15 1.82 -3.09
N GLN A 11 17.78 3.04 -3.47
CA GLN A 11 16.44 3.59 -3.25
C GLN A 11 15.41 2.69 -3.95
N SER A 12 14.59 1.97 -3.18
CA SER A 12 13.60 1.02 -3.69
C SER A 12 12.49 1.65 -4.54
N ALA A 13 12.37 2.98 -4.54
CA ALA A 13 11.39 3.76 -5.28
C ALA A 13 11.91 4.26 -6.65
N THR A 14 12.65 3.43 -7.41
CA THR A 14 13.02 3.77 -8.79
C THR A 14 12.13 3.03 -9.80
N PRO A 15 11.82 3.61 -10.98
CA PRO A 15 11.05 2.92 -12.01
C PRO A 15 11.64 1.57 -12.43
N ALA A 16 12.97 1.44 -12.41
CA ALA A 16 13.65 0.19 -12.77
C ALA A 16 13.40 -0.92 -11.74
N ILE A 17 13.51 -0.62 -10.45
CA ILE A 17 13.26 -1.59 -9.36
C ILE A 17 11.78 -1.97 -9.33
N ILE A 18 10.87 -1.01 -9.48
CA ILE A 18 9.42 -1.29 -9.50
C ILE A 18 9.06 -2.16 -10.70
N LYS A 19 9.57 -1.85 -11.90
CA LYS A 19 9.36 -2.70 -13.08
C LYS A 19 9.91 -4.11 -12.86
N HIS A 20 11.11 -4.23 -12.30
CA HIS A 20 11.69 -5.54 -12.01
C HIS A 20 10.82 -6.35 -11.03
N GLY A 21 10.31 -5.72 -9.97
CA GLY A 21 9.36 -6.35 -9.05
C GLY A 21 8.09 -6.83 -9.75
N MET A 22 7.54 -6.02 -10.68
CA MET A 22 6.39 -6.41 -11.49
C MET A 22 6.71 -7.61 -12.39
N ASP A 23 7.88 -7.62 -13.04
CA ASP A 23 8.35 -8.73 -13.89
C ASP A 23 8.51 -10.04 -13.07
N VAL A 24 8.98 -9.95 -11.84
CA VAL A 24 9.11 -11.10 -10.92
C VAL A 24 7.73 -11.60 -10.49
N LEU A 25 6.81 -10.72 -10.12
CA LEU A 25 5.45 -11.10 -9.73
C LEU A 25 4.71 -11.77 -10.88
N ARG A 26 4.85 -11.26 -12.11
CA ARG A 26 4.31 -11.90 -13.32
C ARG A 26 4.84 -13.32 -13.49
N GLN A 27 6.15 -13.53 -13.32
CA GLN A 27 6.76 -14.87 -13.42
C GLN A 27 6.25 -15.81 -12.32
N ALA A 28 6.12 -15.31 -11.09
CA ALA A 28 5.59 -16.08 -9.98
C ALA A 28 4.13 -16.49 -10.21
N VAL A 29 3.30 -15.58 -10.72
CA VAL A 29 1.90 -15.87 -11.07
C VAL A 29 1.82 -16.88 -12.22
N GLU A 30 2.64 -16.73 -13.27
CA GLU A 30 2.65 -17.71 -14.37
C GLU A 30 3.07 -19.10 -13.88
N PHE A 31 4.02 -19.18 -12.94
CA PHE A 31 4.45 -20.46 -12.37
C PHE A 31 3.39 -21.10 -11.45
N LEU A 32 2.79 -20.32 -10.55
CA LEU A 32 1.86 -20.82 -9.54
C LEU A 32 0.43 -20.97 -10.07
N ASN A 33 0.01 -20.05 -10.96
CA ASN A 33 -1.34 -19.92 -11.48
C ASN A 33 -1.31 -19.57 -13.00
N PRO A 34 -0.88 -20.50 -13.86
CA PRO A 34 -0.75 -20.25 -15.29
C PRO A 34 -2.02 -19.67 -15.91
N GLY A 35 -1.89 -18.61 -16.71
CA GLY A 35 -3.01 -17.94 -17.38
C GLY A 35 -3.84 -16.99 -16.51
N GLN A 36 -3.52 -16.83 -15.22
CA GLN A 36 -4.11 -15.75 -14.41
C GLN A 36 -3.38 -14.42 -14.64
N ILE A 37 -4.14 -13.33 -14.59
CA ILE A 37 -3.58 -11.98 -14.67
C ILE A 37 -2.98 -11.62 -13.30
N PRO A 38 -1.68 -11.30 -13.22
CA PRO A 38 -1.07 -10.85 -11.95
C PRO A 38 -1.72 -9.56 -11.46
N VAL A 39 -1.93 -9.49 -10.15
CA VAL A 39 -2.49 -8.33 -9.46
C VAL A 39 -1.54 -7.93 -8.33
N THR A 40 -1.16 -6.65 -8.31
CA THR A 40 -0.21 -6.14 -7.31
C THR A 40 -0.70 -4.82 -6.73
N THR A 41 -0.67 -4.72 -5.40
CA THR A 41 -0.99 -3.50 -4.66
C THR A 41 0.28 -2.72 -4.35
N PHE A 42 0.28 -1.42 -4.63
CA PHE A 42 1.36 -0.50 -4.24
C PHE A 42 0.82 0.66 -3.41
N ASP A 43 1.46 0.97 -2.29
CA ASP A 43 1.18 2.20 -1.55
C ASP A 43 1.66 3.44 -2.33
N GLN A 44 1.21 4.63 -1.93
CA GLN A 44 1.75 5.88 -2.46
C GLN A 44 3.16 6.14 -1.88
N PRO A 45 4.16 6.56 -2.69
CA PRO A 45 4.07 7.03 -4.08
C PRO A 45 4.32 5.93 -5.14
N LEU A 46 4.60 4.69 -4.73
CA LEU A 46 4.99 3.61 -5.63
C LEU A 46 3.88 3.26 -6.64
N PHE A 47 2.61 3.43 -6.26
CA PHE A 47 1.49 3.31 -7.19
C PHE A 47 1.65 4.20 -8.42
N ALA A 48 2.04 5.46 -8.25
CA ALA A 48 2.23 6.39 -9.36
C ALA A 48 3.35 5.92 -10.29
N LEU A 49 4.47 5.46 -9.72
CA LEU A 49 5.58 4.89 -10.49
C LEU A 49 5.16 3.63 -11.27
N ALA A 50 4.39 2.75 -10.64
CA ALA A 50 3.83 1.56 -11.28
C ALA A 50 2.91 1.93 -12.45
N LYS A 51 2.04 2.94 -12.31
CA LYS A 51 1.22 3.45 -13.42
C LYS A 51 2.06 4.02 -14.57
N CYS A 52 3.12 4.78 -14.26
CA CYS A 52 4.05 5.25 -15.29
C CYS A 52 4.71 4.10 -16.04
N ILE A 53 5.02 2.99 -15.36
CA ILE A 53 5.55 1.79 -16.00
C ILE A 53 4.50 1.17 -16.93
N GLN A 54 3.24 1.01 -16.48
CA GLN A 54 2.18 0.48 -17.34
C GLN A 54 2.00 1.30 -18.63
N TRP A 55 2.03 2.63 -18.52
CA TRP A 55 1.89 3.52 -19.68
C TRP A 55 3.11 3.52 -20.60
N LYS A 56 4.31 3.26 -20.06
CA LYS A 56 5.55 3.25 -20.84
C LYS A 56 5.80 1.91 -21.54
N TRP A 57 5.28 0.80 -21.02
CA TRP A 57 5.46 -0.55 -21.58
C TRP A 57 4.13 -1.30 -21.73
N PRO A 58 3.18 -0.79 -22.54
CA PRO A 58 1.85 -1.38 -22.67
C PRO A 58 1.88 -2.83 -23.16
N ASP A 59 2.79 -3.19 -24.06
CA ASP A 59 2.87 -4.57 -24.61
C ASP A 59 3.13 -5.64 -23.54
N THR A 60 3.69 -5.26 -22.39
CA THR A 60 4.09 -6.19 -21.32
C THR A 60 3.43 -5.91 -19.97
N HIS A 61 2.94 -4.69 -19.75
CA HIS A 61 2.46 -4.22 -18.45
C HIS A 61 1.11 -3.47 -18.54
N ASP A 62 0.42 -3.50 -19.69
CA ASP A 62 -0.94 -2.97 -19.83
C ASP A 62 -1.91 -3.58 -18.80
N GLU A 63 -2.98 -2.85 -18.50
CA GLU A 63 -3.97 -3.23 -17.48
C GLU A 63 -4.70 -4.55 -17.78
N LYS A 64 -4.72 -5.00 -19.05
CA LYS A 64 -5.30 -6.28 -19.47
C LYS A 64 -4.38 -7.46 -19.17
N VAL A 65 -3.07 -7.22 -18.98
CA VAL A 65 -2.06 -8.27 -18.77
C VAL A 65 -1.41 -8.19 -17.38
N TYR A 66 -1.55 -7.07 -16.68
CA TYR A 66 -1.07 -6.87 -15.32
C TYR A 66 -1.91 -5.80 -14.60
N VAL A 67 -2.51 -6.11 -13.46
CA VAL A 67 -3.32 -5.15 -12.70
C VAL A 67 -2.51 -4.53 -11.57
N VAL A 68 -2.43 -3.20 -11.57
CA VAL A 68 -1.85 -2.40 -10.47
C VAL A 68 -2.99 -1.78 -9.68
N MET A 69 -3.07 -2.09 -8.38
CA MET A 69 -4.06 -1.52 -7.46
C MET A 69 -3.38 -0.59 -6.45
N VAL A 70 -4.14 0.41 -5.97
CA VAL A 70 -3.69 1.25 -4.86
C VAL A 70 -3.71 0.39 -3.59
N GLY A 71 -2.54 0.22 -2.97
CA GLY A 71 -2.39 -0.32 -1.63
C GLY A 71 -2.88 0.72 -0.63
N GLY A 72 -3.85 0.33 0.20
CA GLY A 72 -4.44 1.22 1.20
C GLY A 72 -3.81 1.09 2.58
N VAL A 73 -3.18 -0.04 2.90
CA VAL A 73 -2.95 -0.42 4.31
C VAL A 73 -2.02 0.55 5.04
N HIS A 74 -0.87 0.92 4.48
CA HIS A 74 0.02 1.89 5.15
C HIS A 74 -0.53 3.31 5.09
N THR A 75 -1.16 3.71 3.98
CA THR A 75 -1.78 5.03 3.86
C THR A 75 -2.92 5.21 4.86
N GLU A 76 -3.72 4.17 5.03
CA GLU A 76 -4.81 4.10 6.00
C GLU A 76 -4.27 4.12 7.43
N MET A 77 -3.23 3.34 7.73
CA MET A 77 -2.59 3.38 9.05
C MET A 77 -2.01 4.76 9.39
N VAL A 78 -1.36 5.43 8.43
CA VAL A 78 -0.85 6.81 8.62
C VAL A 78 -2.01 7.80 8.81
N LEU A 79 -3.09 7.69 8.04
CA LEU A 79 -4.28 8.52 8.20
C LEU A 79 -4.89 8.37 9.59
N TRP A 80 -5.05 7.13 10.07
CA TRP A 80 -5.59 6.85 11.40
C TRP A 80 -4.68 7.38 12.52
N ASN A 81 -3.36 7.30 12.36
CA ASN A 81 -2.42 7.89 13.32
C ASN A 81 -2.55 9.41 13.38
N ILE A 82 -2.58 10.09 12.22
CA ILE A 82 -2.77 11.54 12.15
C ILE A 82 -4.12 11.94 12.76
N LEU A 83 -5.18 11.18 12.46
CA LEU A 83 -6.48 11.43 13.06
C LEU A 83 -6.45 11.23 14.58
N GLY A 84 -5.74 10.19 15.06
CA GLY A 84 -5.49 9.98 16.47
C GLY A 84 -4.78 11.17 17.12
N ASP A 85 -3.69 11.66 16.53
CA ASP A 85 -2.93 12.82 17.01
C ASP A 85 -3.77 14.10 17.03
N VAL A 86 -4.65 14.30 16.02
CA VAL A 86 -5.56 15.46 15.96
C VAL A 86 -6.66 15.37 17.02
N LEU A 87 -7.14 14.16 17.29
CA LEU A 87 -8.18 13.92 18.31
C LEU A 87 -7.61 13.89 19.73
N ASP A 88 -6.30 13.68 19.88
CA ASP A 88 -5.63 13.68 21.17
C ASP A 88 -5.62 15.09 21.79
N GLY A 89 -6.06 15.19 23.04
CA GLY A 89 -6.13 16.45 23.78
C GLY A 89 -7.18 17.49 23.33
N CYS A 90 -7.91 17.31 22.22
CA CYS A 90 -8.88 18.31 21.74
C CYS A 90 -10.30 18.14 22.30
N GLY A 91 -10.52 17.17 23.20
CA GLY A 91 -11.81 16.92 23.88
C GLY A 91 -12.84 16.15 23.04
N TRP A 92 -12.57 15.90 21.75
CA TRP A 92 -13.45 15.11 20.89
C TRP A 92 -13.53 13.63 21.29
N THR A 93 -12.45 13.06 21.83
CA THR A 93 -12.46 11.69 22.38
C THR A 93 -13.45 11.55 23.54
N THR A 94 -13.48 12.56 24.43
CA THR A 94 -14.46 12.68 25.52
C THR A 94 -15.87 12.86 24.98
N ALA A 95 -16.08 13.81 24.05
CA ALA A 95 -17.40 14.09 23.47
C ALA A 95 -17.99 12.87 22.73
N LEU A 96 -17.17 12.11 22.00
CA LEU A 96 -17.60 10.89 21.31
C LEU A 96 -17.95 9.76 22.28
N THR A 97 -17.27 9.69 23.42
CA THR A 97 -17.57 8.72 24.47
C THR A 97 -18.85 9.09 25.21
N GLU A 98 -19.00 10.36 25.59
CA GLU A 98 -20.20 10.86 26.28
C GLU A 98 -21.45 10.78 25.39
N ALA A 99 -21.28 10.95 24.08
CA ALA A 99 -22.34 10.74 23.09
C ALA A 99 -22.67 9.25 22.82
N GLY A 100 -21.92 8.31 23.41
CA GLY A 100 -22.11 6.87 23.23
C GLY A 100 -21.72 6.34 21.84
N VAL A 101 -20.96 7.12 21.06
CA VAL A 101 -20.55 6.76 19.69
C VAL A 101 -19.35 5.79 19.70
N ALA A 102 -18.49 5.87 20.73
CA ALA A 102 -17.34 4.98 20.91
C ALA A 102 -17.12 4.64 22.38
N SER A 103 -16.58 3.46 22.67
CA SER A 103 -16.13 3.06 24.02
C SER A 103 -14.68 3.46 24.27
N HIS A 104 -14.32 3.81 25.50
CA HIS A 104 -12.91 4.02 25.88
C HIS A 104 -12.12 2.70 25.75
N GLY A 105 -11.14 2.67 24.84
CA GLY A 105 -10.22 1.54 24.65
C GLY A 105 -9.67 1.46 23.23
N THR A 106 -8.44 0.98 23.07
CA THR A 106 -7.77 0.78 21.79
C THR A 106 -8.61 -0.12 20.88
N ALA A 107 -9.05 0.40 19.72
CA ALA A 107 -9.59 -0.44 18.66
C ALA A 107 -8.44 -1.22 18.02
N ILE A 108 -8.33 -2.50 18.35
CA ILE A 108 -7.38 -3.41 17.71
C ILE A 108 -8.02 -3.88 16.41
N ILE A 109 -7.47 -3.49 15.26
CA ILE A 109 -7.81 -4.08 13.97
C ILE A 109 -7.15 -5.45 13.93
N HIS A 110 -7.93 -6.51 14.09
CA HIS A 110 -7.49 -7.87 13.78
C HIS A 110 -7.58 -8.08 12.27
N ILE A 111 -6.42 -8.19 11.62
CA ILE A 111 -6.27 -8.79 10.28
C ILE A 111 -5.51 -10.11 10.46
#